data_AF-A0A959GN70-F1
#
_entry.id   AF-A0A959GN70-F1
#
_cell.length_a   1.000
_cell.length_b   1.000
_cell.length_c   1.000
_cell.angle_alpha   90.00
_cell.angle_beta   90.00
_cell.angle_gamma   90.00
#
_symmetry.space_group_name_H-M   'P 1'
#
loop_
_entity.id
_entity.type
_entity.pdbx_description
1 polymer ?
#
loop_
_entity_poly.entity_id
_entity_poly.type
_entity_poly.pdbx_seq_one_letter_code
_entity_poly.pdbx_strand_id
1 'polypeptide(L)'
;RSEADHFKLPSSSPCIDQGATVPLSVDFWGVPRPQGVRPDIGVYEHGTTDCNPDPNIASFPGSACDDGDPTTINDIYSSDCLCAGQPGPCTGIGDNDGDGICADADCDDNDATIAYQPGDACNDGDPLTANDIIQSDCTCAGDYSSPVTICSRINSSSDDAEERASGTVNTANNDLELTDDTDQGIQTVGMRFNGLN
;
A
#
# COMPACT_ATOMS: atom_id res chain seq x y z
N ARG A 1 -24.70 -7.66 -26.83
CA ARG A 1 -25.30 -6.67 -25.91
C ARG A 1 -26.58 -7.31 -25.40
N SER A 2 -26.69 -7.54 -24.10
CA SER A 2 -27.88 -8.15 -23.47
C SER A 2 -29.07 -7.20 -23.62
N GLU A 3 -30.29 -7.74 -23.65
CA GLU A 3 -31.54 -6.98 -23.86
C GLU A 3 -31.81 -5.90 -22.79
N ALA A 4 -31.15 -5.96 -21.62
CA ALA A 4 -31.31 -5.03 -20.51
C ALA A 4 -30.70 -3.63 -20.75
N ASP A 5 -29.71 -3.50 -21.64
CA ASP A 5 -29.03 -2.22 -21.91
C ASP A 5 -29.60 -1.46 -23.11
N HIS A 6 -30.64 -1.98 -23.77
CA HIS A 6 -31.04 -1.48 -25.09
C HIS A 6 -31.67 -0.08 -25.07
N PHE A 7 -32.08 0.41 -23.90
CA PHE A 7 -32.80 1.66 -23.72
C PHE A 7 -32.12 2.65 -22.77
N LYS A 8 -30.96 2.30 -22.19
CA LYS A 8 -30.17 3.21 -21.35
C LYS A 8 -29.51 4.27 -22.23
N LEU A 9 -29.42 5.51 -21.73
CA LEU A 9 -28.70 6.57 -22.42
C LEU A 9 -27.19 6.27 -22.38
N PRO A 10 -26.46 6.31 -23.52
CA PRO A 10 -25.01 6.25 -23.50
C PRO A 10 -24.46 7.50 -22.82
N SER A 11 -23.23 7.42 -22.27
CA SER A 11 -22.59 8.55 -21.57
C SER A 11 -22.38 9.81 -22.41
N SER A 12 -22.42 9.69 -23.74
CA SER A 12 -22.34 10.80 -24.68
C SER A 12 -23.71 11.33 -25.12
N SER A 13 -24.80 10.85 -24.52
CA SER A 13 -26.14 11.19 -24.95
C SER A 13 -26.47 12.66 -24.69
N PRO A 14 -27.02 13.38 -25.69
CA PRO A 14 -27.50 14.75 -25.50
C PRO A 14 -28.80 14.80 -24.68
N CYS A 15 -29.39 13.65 -24.35
CA CYS A 15 -30.61 13.56 -23.53
C CYS A 15 -30.33 13.65 -22.02
N ILE A 16 -29.06 13.61 -21.62
CA ILE A 16 -28.63 13.71 -20.23
C ILE A 16 -28.83 15.14 -19.73
N ASP A 17 -29.44 15.30 -18.55
CA ASP A 17 -29.74 16.58 -17.89
C ASP A 17 -30.62 17.54 -18.71
N GLN A 18 -31.42 17.03 -19.65
CA GLN A 18 -32.26 17.86 -20.53
C GLN A 18 -33.77 17.78 -20.24
N GLY A 19 -34.18 16.94 -19.33
CA GLY A 19 -35.57 16.77 -18.94
C GLY A 19 -36.11 17.93 -18.08
N ALA A 20 -37.43 18.09 -18.13
CA ALA A 20 -38.13 18.99 -17.24
C ALA A 20 -38.37 18.32 -15.88
N THR A 21 -38.34 19.11 -14.81
CA THR A 21 -38.75 18.62 -13.48
C THR A 21 -40.22 18.20 -13.51
N VAL A 22 -40.47 16.94 -13.23
CA VAL A 22 -41.80 16.33 -13.14
C VAL A 22 -42.00 15.79 -11.71
N PRO A 23 -43.24 15.61 -11.24
CA PRO A 23 -43.52 15.13 -9.87
C PRO A 23 -43.17 13.64 -9.63
N LEU A 24 -42.45 13.01 -10.55
CA LEU A 24 -41.93 11.66 -10.38
C LEU A 24 -40.57 11.74 -9.69
N SER A 25 -40.44 11.05 -8.56
CA SER A 25 -39.22 11.05 -7.75
C SER A 25 -38.22 9.96 -8.15
N VAL A 26 -38.65 8.98 -8.94
CA VAL A 26 -37.83 7.86 -9.40
C VAL A 26 -38.11 7.52 -10.86
N ASP A 27 -37.14 6.90 -11.54
CA ASP A 27 -37.28 6.37 -12.89
C ASP A 27 -37.91 4.95 -12.90
N PHE A 28 -37.91 4.26 -14.03
CA PHE A 28 -38.52 2.93 -14.15
C PHE A 28 -37.86 1.85 -13.27
N TRP A 29 -36.59 1.99 -12.90
CA TRP A 29 -35.89 1.06 -11.99
C TRP A 29 -35.85 1.54 -10.55
N GLY A 30 -36.51 2.66 -10.23
CA GLY A 30 -36.48 3.23 -8.89
C GLY A 30 -35.28 4.17 -8.66
N VAL A 31 -34.52 4.53 -9.70
CA VAL A 31 -33.38 5.45 -9.58
C VAL A 31 -33.90 6.86 -9.28
N PRO A 32 -33.40 7.57 -8.25
CA PRO A 32 -33.85 8.92 -7.92
C PRO A 32 -33.70 9.88 -9.09
N ARG A 33 -34.73 10.68 -9.35
CA ARG A 33 -34.71 11.74 -10.37
C ARG A 33 -34.56 13.12 -9.69
N PRO A 34 -33.57 13.95 -10.06
CA PRO A 34 -32.50 13.71 -11.03
C PRO A 34 -31.26 13.02 -10.43
N GLN A 35 -30.49 12.30 -11.25
CA GLN A 35 -29.11 11.89 -10.91
C GLN A 35 -28.06 12.95 -11.26
N GLY A 36 -28.44 13.97 -12.02
CA GLY A 36 -27.60 15.10 -12.39
C GLY A 36 -28.24 16.45 -12.08
N VAL A 37 -27.93 17.45 -12.90
CA VAL A 37 -28.47 18.82 -12.78
C VAL A 37 -29.98 18.85 -13.05
N ARG A 38 -30.48 17.97 -13.92
CA ARG A 38 -31.91 17.87 -14.28
C ARG A 38 -32.26 16.41 -14.60
N PRO A 39 -33.55 16.03 -14.60
CA PRO A 39 -33.93 14.68 -15.00
C PRO A 39 -33.52 14.43 -16.46
N ASP A 40 -33.22 13.19 -16.82
CA ASP A 40 -32.89 12.83 -18.20
C ASP A 40 -34.15 12.68 -19.08
N ILE A 41 -34.00 12.92 -20.38
CA ILE A 41 -35.10 12.63 -21.32
C ILE A 41 -35.21 11.12 -21.49
N GLY A 42 -36.25 10.53 -20.92
CA GLY A 42 -36.57 9.12 -21.05
C GLY A 42 -37.10 8.49 -19.77
N VAL A 43 -37.21 7.17 -19.81
CA VAL A 43 -37.69 6.34 -18.68
C VAL A 43 -36.57 5.92 -17.73
N TYR A 44 -35.32 6.23 -18.08
CA TYR A 44 -34.12 5.92 -17.31
C TYR A 44 -33.28 7.17 -17.07
N GLU A 45 -32.75 7.32 -15.85
CA GLU A 45 -31.71 8.30 -15.54
C GLU A 45 -30.31 7.69 -15.77
N HIS A 46 -29.44 8.47 -16.41
CA HIS A 46 -28.02 8.18 -16.54
C HIS A 46 -27.29 8.65 -15.28
N GLY A 47 -27.01 7.72 -14.37
CA GLY A 47 -26.20 8.00 -13.19
C GLY A 47 -24.71 8.13 -13.53
N THR A 48 -23.97 8.85 -12.69
CA THR A 48 -22.51 8.84 -12.69
C THR A 48 -22.03 7.49 -12.14
N THR A 49 -21.89 6.51 -13.03
CA THR A 49 -21.38 5.16 -12.78
C THR A 49 -22.29 4.30 -11.88
N ASP A 50 -22.86 3.26 -12.47
CA ASP A 50 -23.47 2.16 -11.71
C ASP A 50 -22.34 1.39 -11.01
N CYS A 51 -22.35 1.42 -9.68
CA CYS A 51 -21.37 0.78 -8.83
C CYS A 51 -21.65 -0.72 -8.62
N ASN A 52 -22.80 -1.22 -9.08
CA ASN A 52 -23.15 -2.63 -8.96
C ASN A 52 -22.72 -3.43 -10.20
N PRO A 53 -22.01 -4.56 -10.04
CA PRO A 53 -21.79 -5.50 -11.14
C PRO A 53 -23.07 -6.23 -11.61
N ASP A 54 -24.17 -6.23 -10.84
CA ASP A 54 -25.46 -6.80 -11.25
C ASP A 54 -26.25 -5.83 -12.15
N PRO A 55 -26.49 -6.16 -13.44
CA PRO A 55 -27.20 -5.28 -14.36
C PRO A 55 -28.69 -5.06 -14.03
N ASN A 56 -29.24 -5.77 -13.04
CA ASN A 56 -30.64 -5.69 -12.63
C ASN A 56 -30.86 -4.88 -11.33
N ILE A 57 -29.80 -4.38 -10.70
CA ILE A 57 -29.89 -3.57 -9.48
C ILE A 57 -28.94 -2.38 -9.65
N ALA A 58 -29.50 -1.20 -9.92
CA ALA A 58 -28.71 0.01 -10.04
C ALA A 58 -28.27 0.49 -8.63
N SER A 59 -26.95 0.54 -8.39
CA SER A 59 -26.38 1.09 -7.15
C SER A 59 -25.47 2.27 -7.47
N PHE A 60 -25.57 3.34 -6.70
CA PHE A 60 -24.84 4.58 -6.91
C PHE A 60 -24.02 4.95 -5.68
N PRO A 61 -23.06 5.89 -5.78
CA PRO A 61 -22.43 6.47 -4.60
C PRO A 61 -23.48 6.91 -3.55
N GLY A 62 -23.30 6.45 -2.32
CA GLY A 62 -24.23 6.63 -1.20
C GLY A 62 -25.33 5.56 -1.09
N SER A 63 -25.44 4.63 -2.03
CA SER A 63 -26.34 3.47 -1.91
C SER A 63 -25.76 2.45 -0.93
N ALA A 64 -26.63 1.77 -0.19
CA ALA A 64 -26.24 0.67 0.67
C ALA A 64 -25.62 -0.47 -0.14
N CYS A 65 -24.59 -1.08 0.40
CA CYS A 65 -23.91 -2.24 -0.16
C CYS A 65 -23.49 -3.20 0.97
N ASP A 66 -22.81 -4.28 0.61
CA ASP A 66 -22.19 -5.23 1.54
C ASP A 66 -20.73 -5.36 1.04
N ASP A 67 -19.77 -4.87 1.82
CA ASP A 67 -18.34 -4.95 1.47
C ASP A 67 -17.74 -6.33 1.78
N GLY A 68 -18.53 -7.21 2.41
CA GLY A 68 -18.16 -8.55 2.84
C GLY A 68 -17.28 -8.57 4.09
N ASP A 69 -16.99 -7.43 4.69
CA ASP A 69 -16.21 -7.30 5.92
C ASP A 69 -17.17 -7.33 7.14
N PRO A 70 -17.11 -8.36 8.00
CA PRO A 70 -17.99 -8.45 9.16
C PRO A 70 -17.66 -7.42 10.26
N THR A 71 -16.53 -6.71 10.15
CA THR A 71 -16.11 -5.68 11.11
C THR A 71 -16.73 -4.31 10.80
N THR A 72 -17.32 -4.14 9.62
CA THR A 72 -17.93 -2.88 9.19
C THR A 72 -19.45 -2.94 9.26
N ILE A 73 -20.08 -1.77 9.42
CA ILE A 73 -21.52 -1.59 9.36
C ILE A 73 -21.87 -0.39 8.47
N ASN A 74 -23.11 -0.38 8.02
CA ASN A 74 -23.67 0.69 7.20
C ASN A 74 -22.85 0.91 5.92
N ASP A 75 -22.53 -0.17 5.22
CA ASP A 75 -21.66 -0.11 4.04
C ASP A 75 -22.35 0.66 2.93
N ILE A 76 -21.60 1.58 2.35
CA ILE A 76 -22.07 2.46 1.29
C ILE A 76 -21.05 2.53 0.18
N TYR A 77 -21.53 2.63 -1.05
CA TYR A 77 -20.65 2.92 -2.18
C TYR A 77 -20.07 4.34 -2.04
N SER A 78 -18.75 4.47 -2.14
CA SER A 78 -18.07 5.77 -2.22
C SER A 78 -18.29 6.42 -3.59
N SER A 79 -17.81 7.66 -3.77
CA SER A 79 -17.80 8.35 -5.08
C SER A 79 -17.03 7.59 -6.16
N ASP A 80 -16.12 6.70 -5.75
CA ASP A 80 -15.29 5.89 -6.64
C ASP A 80 -15.85 4.46 -6.81
N CYS A 81 -17.11 4.22 -6.41
CA CYS A 81 -17.77 2.91 -6.46
C CYS A 81 -17.09 1.79 -5.66
N LEU A 82 -16.33 2.15 -4.63
CA LEU A 82 -15.83 1.19 -3.65
C LEU A 82 -16.89 1.02 -2.56
N CYS A 83 -17.30 -0.23 -2.30
CA CYS A 83 -18.13 -0.53 -1.14
C CYS A 83 -17.24 -0.61 0.10
N ALA A 84 -17.57 0.16 1.13
CA ALA A 84 -16.91 0.11 2.43
C ALA A 84 -17.89 0.58 3.52
N GLY A 85 -17.78 0.04 4.73
CA GLY A 85 -18.56 0.48 5.88
C GLY A 85 -17.79 1.31 6.92
N GLN A 86 -18.52 1.74 7.94
CA GLN A 86 -17.97 2.34 9.16
C GLN A 86 -17.58 1.20 10.11
N PRO A 87 -16.54 1.34 10.95
CA PRO A 87 -16.27 0.37 12.00
C PRO A 87 -17.53 0.06 12.82
N GLY A 88 -17.88 -1.22 12.86
CA GLY A 88 -19.05 -1.75 13.54
C GLY A 88 -18.78 -2.06 15.01
N PRO A 89 -19.84 -2.22 15.83
CA PRO A 89 -19.69 -2.87 17.12
C PRO A 89 -19.23 -4.31 16.88
N CYS A 90 -18.20 -4.77 17.59
CA CYS A 90 -17.49 -6.06 17.44
C CYS A 90 -18.34 -7.33 17.66
N THR A 91 -19.53 -7.34 17.06
CA THR A 91 -20.61 -8.27 17.27
C THR A 91 -20.33 -9.51 16.44
N GLY A 92 -19.98 -10.62 17.10
CA GLY A 92 -19.62 -11.87 16.44
C GLY A 92 -18.11 -12.08 16.29
N ILE A 93 -17.31 -11.04 16.46
CA ILE A 93 -15.84 -11.09 16.45
C ILE A 93 -15.30 -11.02 17.89
N GLY A 94 -15.91 -10.22 18.76
CA GLY A 94 -15.49 -10.02 20.14
C GLY A 94 -14.66 -8.75 20.33
N ASP A 95 -14.68 -8.25 21.56
CA ASP A 95 -13.85 -7.16 22.11
C ASP A 95 -13.78 -7.51 23.60
N ASN A 96 -12.72 -8.23 23.99
CA ASN A 96 -12.67 -8.92 25.27
C ASN A 96 -12.13 -8.02 26.40
N ASP A 97 -11.35 -6.99 26.09
CA ASP A 97 -10.90 -6.00 27.08
C ASP A 97 -11.70 -4.69 27.09
N GLY A 98 -12.53 -4.43 26.09
CA GLY A 98 -13.49 -3.35 26.03
C GLY A 98 -12.90 -1.99 25.66
N ASP A 99 -11.77 -1.96 24.97
CA ASP A 99 -11.12 -0.71 24.53
C ASP A 99 -11.77 -0.08 23.28
N GLY A 100 -12.65 -0.83 22.61
CA GLY A 100 -13.39 -0.42 21.42
C GLY A 100 -12.76 -0.83 20.09
N ILE A 101 -11.69 -1.63 20.11
CA ILE A 101 -11.10 -2.31 18.96
C ILE A 101 -11.62 -3.75 18.92
N CYS A 102 -11.91 -4.27 17.73
CA CYS A 102 -12.41 -5.64 17.61
C CYS A 102 -11.26 -6.65 17.66
N ALA A 103 -11.52 -7.83 18.20
CA ALA A 103 -10.54 -8.88 18.47
C ALA A 103 -9.70 -9.34 17.26
N ASP A 104 -10.11 -9.04 16.03
CA ASP A 104 -9.36 -9.33 14.81
C ASP A 104 -8.47 -8.17 14.32
N ALA A 105 -8.73 -6.95 14.81
CA ALA A 105 -7.92 -5.76 14.62
C ALA A 105 -7.06 -5.41 15.84
N ASP A 106 -7.33 -6.06 16.98
CA ASP A 106 -6.58 -5.94 18.22
C ASP A 106 -5.56 -7.07 18.37
N CYS A 107 -4.28 -6.70 18.34
CA CYS A 107 -3.20 -7.66 18.51
C CYS A 107 -3.06 -8.19 19.94
N ASP A 108 -3.68 -7.57 20.94
CA ASP A 108 -3.81 -8.09 22.31
C ASP A 108 -5.19 -7.80 22.91
N ASP A 109 -6.20 -8.53 22.44
CA ASP A 109 -7.62 -8.52 22.88
C ASP A 109 -7.83 -8.87 24.39
N ASN A 110 -6.79 -8.85 25.22
CA ASN A 110 -6.89 -9.04 26.67
C ASN A 110 -6.28 -7.89 27.48
N ASP A 111 -5.75 -6.83 26.85
CA ASP A 111 -5.13 -5.68 27.52
C ASP A 111 -5.52 -4.34 26.89
N ALA A 112 -6.60 -3.76 27.42
CA ALA A 112 -7.15 -2.46 27.00
C ALA A 112 -6.20 -1.26 27.14
N THR A 113 -5.01 -1.45 27.73
CA THR A 113 -3.97 -0.40 27.80
C THR A 113 -3.03 -0.43 26.60
N ILE A 114 -3.13 -1.47 25.77
CA ILE A 114 -2.31 -1.74 24.62
C ILE A 114 -3.22 -1.73 23.39
N ALA A 115 -3.48 -0.53 22.86
CA ALA A 115 -4.11 -0.39 21.55
C ALA A 115 -3.06 -0.74 20.48
N TYR A 116 -2.82 -2.03 20.24
CA TYR A 116 -1.92 -2.50 19.18
C TYR A 116 -2.73 -2.80 17.93
N GLN A 117 -2.81 -1.81 17.04
CA GLN A 117 -3.37 -1.99 15.71
C GLN A 117 -2.24 -2.05 14.68
N PRO A 118 -2.45 -2.75 13.54
CA PRO A 118 -1.54 -2.63 12.40
C PRO A 118 -1.27 -1.17 12.04
N GLY A 119 0.00 -0.78 12.07
CA GLY A 119 0.47 0.60 11.86
C GLY A 119 0.91 1.36 13.12
N ASP A 120 0.62 0.85 14.32
CA ASP A 120 1.12 1.45 15.56
C ASP A 120 2.61 1.22 15.74
N ALA A 121 3.27 2.17 16.43
CA ALA A 121 4.68 2.06 16.74
C ALA A 121 4.94 0.97 17.78
N CYS A 122 5.96 0.15 17.53
CA CYS A 122 6.37 -0.92 18.43
C CYS A 122 7.90 -0.95 18.55
N ASN A 123 8.44 -1.97 19.20
CA ASN A 123 9.89 -2.25 19.24
C ASN A 123 10.10 -3.73 18.95
N ASP A 124 10.71 -4.05 17.81
CA ASP A 124 10.91 -5.45 17.37
C ASP A 124 12.13 -6.11 18.03
N GLY A 125 12.92 -5.31 18.76
CA GLY A 125 14.13 -5.74 19.47
C GLY A 125 15.34 -5.97 18.57
N ASP A 126 15.23 -5.76 17.25
CA ASP A 126 16.34 -5.86 16.31
C ASP A 126 17.05 -4.49 16.20
N PRO A 127 18.33 -4.38 16.62
CA PRO A 127 19.05 -3.12 16.52
C PRO A 127 19.42 -2.71 15.07
N LEU A 128 19.16 -3.55 14.08
CA LEU A 128 19.44 -3.29 12.66
C LEU A 128 18.26 -2.66 11.90
N THR A 129 17.09 -2.67 12.50
CA THR A 129 15.87 -2.08 11.96
C THR A 129 15.57 -0.74 12.65
N ALA A 130 14.74 0.08 12.01
CA ALA A 130 14.26 1.33 12.56
C ALA A 130 12.81 1.58 12.11
N ASN A 131 12.13 2.50 12.79
CA ASN A 131 10.71 2.80 12.54
C ASN A 131 9.80 1.57 12.69
N ASP A 132 9.98 0.81 13.77
CA ASP A 132 9.25 -0.43 13.98
C ASP A 132 7.75 -0.17 14.13
N ILE A 133 6.97 -0.88 13.33
CA ILE A 133 5.51 -0.81 13.33
C ILE A 133 4.91 -2.20 13.40
N ILE A 134 3.71 -2.28 13.94
CA ILE A 134 2.91 -3.50 13.96
C ILE A 134 2.41 -3.79 12.55
N GLN A 135 2.66 -5.02 12.11
CA GLN A 135 2.28 -5.53 10.80
C GLN A 135 0.84 -6.05 10.81
N SER A 136 0.30 -6.37 9.64
CA SER A 136 -1.05 -6.94 9.52
C SER A 136 -1.23 -8.31 10.18
N ASP A 137 -0.14 -9.00 10.50
CA ASP A 137 -0.13 -10.29 11.20
C ASP A 137 0.20 -10.15 12.70
N CYS A 138 0.10 -8.94 13.25
CA CYS A 138 0.41 -8.61 14.64
C CYS A 138 1.85 -8.87 15.07
N THR A 139 2.77 -9.07 14.12
CA THR A 139 4.20 -9.04 14.40
C THR A 139 4.71 -7.61 14.44
N CYS A 140 5.71 -7.33 15.28
CA CYS A 140 6.43 -6.07 15.25
C CYS A 140 7.65 -6.22 14.34
N ALA A 141 7.81 -5.33 13.37
CA ALA A 141 8.98 -5.30 12.50
C ALA A 141 9.28 -3.86 12.05
N GLY A 142 10.58 -3.53 11.97
CA GLY A 142 11.05 -2.26 11.43
C GLY A 142 11.61 -2.35 10.01
N ASP A 143 11.87 -1.18 9.45
CA ASP A 143 12.53 -1.03 8.17
C ASP A 143 14.03 -1.26 8.33
N TYR A 144 14.61 -2.10 7.48
CA TYR A 144 16.06 -2.17 7.37
C TYR A 144 16.61 -0.81 6.96
N SER A 145 17.54 -0.28 7.75
CA SER A 145 18.36 0.83 7.27
C SER A 145 19.05 0.35 6.00
N SER A 146 18.72 0.98 4.87
CA SER A 146 19.31 0.59 3.58
C SER A 146 20.84 0.58 3.73
N PRO A 147 21.53 -0.51 3.34
CA PRO A 147 22.96 -0.60 3.55
C PRO A 147 23.61 0.60 2.85
N VAL A 148 24.35 1.40 3.62
CA VAL A 148 25.10 2.54 3.09
C VAL A 148 26.16 1.97 2.17
N THR A 149 25.90 2.01 0.86
CA THR A 149 26.88 1.59 -0.14
C THR A 149 27.86 2.74 -0.35
N ILE A 150 29.06 2.61 0.20
CA ILE A 150 30.14 3.58 -0.01
C ILE A 150 30.98 3.13 -1.22
N CYS A 151 30.89 3.87 -2.32
CA CYS A 151 31.80 3.72 -3.44
C CYS A 151 33.04 4.57 -3.20
N SER A 152 34.16 3.95 -2.78
CA SER A 152 35.45 4.61 -2.69
C SER A 152 36.39 4.08 -3.77
N ARG A 153 36.97 4.98 -4.57
CA ARG A 153 38.01 4.63 -5.53
C ARG A 153 39.34 4.52 -4.78
N ILE A 154 40.02 3.38 -4.91
CA ILE A 154 41.43 3.26 -4.51
C ILE A 154 42.23 4.21 -5.42
N ASN A 155 42.89 5.21 -4.83
CA ASN A 155 43.70 6.16 -5.59
C ASN A 155 44.87 5.41 -6.26
N SER A 156 45.14 5.69 -7.53
CA SER A 156 46.29 5.13 -8.27
C SER A 156 47.63 5.76 -7.84
N SER A 157 47.88 5.79 -6.54
CA SER A 157 49.10 6.32 -5.91
C SER A 157 49.82 5.18 -5.19
N SER A 158 51.07 5.39 -4.78
CA SER A 158 51.90 4.33 -4.22
C SER A 158 51.49 3.76 -2.84
N ASP A 159 50.29 4.07 -2.31
CA ASP A 159 49.83 3.67 -0.96
C ASP A 159 49.18 2.27 -0.92
N ASP A 160 49.35 1.47 -1.98
CA ASP A 160 48.98 0.06 -2.00
C ASP A 160 50.06 -0.80 -1.31
N ALA A 161 49.67 -1.86 -0.61
CA ALA A 161 50.57 -2.66 0.22
C ALA A 161 50.88 -4.01 -0.44
N GLU A 162 52.14 -4.22 -0.84
CA GLU A 162 52.64 -5.49 -1.38
C GLU A 162 53.40 -6.25 -0.30
N GLU A 163 52.91 -7.42 0.12
CA GLU A 163 53.63 -8.27 1.05
C GLU A 163 54.39 -9.38 0.31
N ARG A 164 55.70 -9.45 0.54
CA ARG A 164 56.55 -10.54 0.06
C ARG A 164 56.36 -11.79 0.93
N ALA A 165 56.65 -12.97 0.40
CA ALA A 165 56.62 -14.24 1.17
C ALA A 165 57.49 -14.24 2.45
N SER A 166 58.41 -13.26 2.61
CA SER A 166 59.20 -13.00 3.82
C SER A 166 58.46 -12.22 4.91
N GLY A 167 57.23 -11.76 4.69
CA GLY A 167 56.46 -10.89 5.59
C GLY A 167 56.86 -9.41 5.54
N THR A 168 57.57 -8.99 4.48
CA THR A 168 57.99 -7.58 4.28
C THR A 168 56.98 -6.87 3.39
N VAL A 169 56.44 -5.75 3.87
CA VAL A 169 55.42 -4.96 3.16
C VAL A 169 56.05 -3.74 2.47
N ASN A 170 55.82 -3.57 1.17
CA ASN A 170 56.19 -2.38 0.40
C ASN A 170 54.96 -1.51 0.14
N THR A 171 55.11 -0.19 0.33
CA THR A 171 54.06 0.85 0.18
C THR A 171 54.56 2.02 -0.67
N ALA A 172 55.46 1.74 -1.61
CA ALA A 172 56.10 2.75 -2.45
C ALA A 172 56.06 2.43 -3.95
N ASN A 173 55.57 1.25 -4.33
CA ASN A 173 55.42 0.85 -5.72
C ASN A 173 54.10 1.39 -6.31
N ASN A 174 54.05 1.55 -7.63
CA ASN A 174 52.94 2.19 -8.34
C ASN A 174 52.14 1.22 -9.22
N ASP A 175 52.50 -0.06 -9.23
CA ASP A 175 51.90 -1.14 -9.99
C ASP A 175 51.42 -2.26 -9.05
N LEU A 176 50.12 -2.21 -8.70
CA LEU A 176 49.50 -3.26 -7.92
C LEU A 176 49.33 -4.55 -8.76
N GLU A 177 50.31 -5.45 -8.68
CA GLU A 177 50.31 -6.74 -9.39
C GLU A 177 49.60 -7.82 -8.56
N LEU A 178 48.47 -8.33 -9.07
CA LEU A 178 47.54 -9.11 -8.25
C LEU A 178 47.98 -10.54 -7.91
N THR A 179 49.07 -11.08 -8.49
CA THR A 179 49.40 -12.50 -8.24
C THR A 179 50.85 -12.91 -8.47
N ASP A 180 51.55 -12.44 -9.52
CA ASP A 180 52.93 -12.85 -9.79
C ASP A 180 53.69 -11.73 -10.49
N ASP A 181 54.63 -11.12 -9.78
CA ASP A 181 55.58 -10.18 -10.35
C ASP A 181 56.82 -10.99 -10.77
N THR A 182 57.15 -10.92 -12.06
CA THR A 182 58.25 -11.67 -12.68
C THR A 182 59.60 -11.49 -11.98
N ASP A 183 59.79 -10.40 -11.23
CA ASP A 183 61.03 -10.09 -10.51
C ASP A 183 60.94 -10.34 -8.99
N GLN A 184 59.75 -10.61 -8.43
CA GLN A 184 59.53 -10.69 -6.98
C GLN A 184 58.74 -11.93 -6.50
N GLY A 185 58.16 -12.68 -7.43
CA GLY A 185 57.41 -13.92 -7.19
C GLY A 185 55.96 -13.70 -6.76
N ILE A 186 55.34 -14.77 -6.24
CA ILE A 186 53.95 -14.77 -5.79
C ILE A 186 53.75 -13.76 -4.66
N GLN A 187 52.82 -12.83 -4.85
CA GLN A 187 52.51 -11.77 -3.89
C GLN A 187 51.23 -12.08 -3.09
N THR A 188 51.22 -11.72 -1.81
CA THR A 188 49.99 -11.64 -1.03
C THR A 188 49.47 -10.20 -1.12
N VAL A 189 48.30 -10.02 -1.73
CA VAL A 189 47.75 -8.70 -2.03
C VAL A 189 46.62 -8.34 -1.08
N GLY A 190 46.70 -7.14 -0.49
CA GLY A 190 45.66 -6.57 0.38
C GLY A 190 45.22 -5.20 -0.10
N MET A 191 43.91 -4.93 -0.08
CA MET A 191 43.36 -3.59 -0.36
C MET A 191 43.13 -2.85 0.95
N ARG A 192 43.63 -1.62 1.06
CA ARG A 192 43.42 -0.75 2.23
C ARG A 192 42.50 0.42 1.86
N PHE A 193 41.47 0.64 2.66
CA PHE A 193 40.59 1.79 2.51
C PHE A 193 40.85 2.80 3.64
N ASN A 194 41.35 3.98 3.30
CA ASN A 194 41.55 5.06 4.27
C ASN A 194 40.23 5.83 4.51
N GLY A 195 39.86 6.04 5.78
CA GLY A 195 38.75 6.92 6.16
C GLY A 195 37.34 6.33 6.03
N LEU A 196 37.18 5.00 6.06
CA LEU A 196 35.87 4.31 6.08
C LEU A 196 35.38 3.94 7.50
N ASN A 197 35.55 4.84 8.48
CA ASN A 197 34.99 4.69 9.83
C ASN A 197 33.89 5.71 10.08
#